data_AF-F9HHR8-F1
#
_entry.id   AF-F9HHR8-F1
#
_cell.length_a   1.000
_cell.length_b   1.000
_cell.length_c   1.000
_cell.angle_alpha   90.00
_cell.angle_beta   90.00
_cell.angle_gamma   90.00
#
_symmetry.space_group_name_H-M   'P 1'
#
loop_
_entity.id
_entity.type
_entity.pdbx_description
1 polymer ?
#
loop_
_entity_poly.entity_id
_entity_poly.type
_entity_poly.pdbx_seq_one_letter_code
_entity_poly.pdbx_strand_id
1 'polypeptide(L)'
;MIQKRKTSTKEDIKEALIQLLSEEKFENISISKLCKRAGINRGTFYLHYEDKFQMINSIKRDIVSQLNSFFLKRKENLPKS
;
A
#
# COMPACT_ATOMS: atom_id res chain seq x y z
N MET A 1 15.47 24.92 2.48
CA MET A 1 15.14 23.64 3.14
C MET A 1 14.26 22.84 2.20
N ILE A 2 14.78 21.79 1.55
CA ILE A 2 13.97 20.92 0.68
C ILE A 2 13.09 20.08 1.61
N GLN A 3 11.80 20.37 1.69
CA GLN A 3 10.87 19.50 2.41
C GLN A 3 10.90 18.13 1.72
N LYS A 4 11.40 17.12 2.42
CA LYS A 4 11.33 15.70 2.04
C LYS A 4 9.86 15.28 2.10
N ARG A 5 9.05 15.71 1.12
CA ARG A 5 7.63 15.38 1.07
C ARG A 5 7.47 13.96 0.50
N LYS A 6 6.63 13.18 1.18
CA LYS A 6 5.94 11.97 0.70
C LYS A 6 6.64 10.62 0.87
N THR A 7 6.66 10.13 2.11
CA THR A 7 6.43 8.68 2.36
C THR A 7 5.07 8.44 3.03
N SER A 8 4.62 9.36 3.90
CA SER A 8 3.35 9.19 4.62
C SER A 8 2.16 9.02 3.68
N THR A 9 2.03 9.81 2.60
CA THR A 9 0.83 9.77 1.75
C THR A 9 0.55 8.40 1.14
N LYS A 10 1.57 7.63 0.72
CA LYS A 10 1.34 6.26 0.22
C LYS A 10 0.93 5.32 1.35
N GLU A 11 1.48 5.49 2.54
CA GLU A 11 1.13 4.73 3.73
C GLU A 11 -0.30 5.06 4.20
N ASP A 12 -0.67 6.34 4.23
CA ASP A 12 -2.00 6.84 4.57
C ASP A 12 -3.07 6.25 3.64
N ILE A 13 -2.81 6.22 2.32
CA ILE A 13 -3.73 5.62 1.34
C ILE A 13 -3.82 4.09 1.56
N LYS A 14 -2.69 3.41 1.81
CA LYS A 14 -2.66 1.95 2.08
C LYS A 14 -3.47 1.60 3.32
N GLU A 15 -3.24 2.32 4.42
CA GLU A 15 -3.93 2.12 5.68
C GLU A 15 -5.44 2.35 5.54
N ALA A 16 -5.83 3.43 4.85
CA ALA A 16 -7.23 3.69 4.55
C ALA A 16 -7.88 2.57 3.73
N LEU A 17 -7.17 1.97 2.77
CA LEU A 17 -7.69 0.82 2.02
C LEU A 17 -7.86 -0.41 2.90
N ILE A 18 -6.89 -0.71 3.77
CA ILE A 18 -6.97 -1.85 4.71
C ILE A 18 -8.18 -1.71 5.63
N GLN A 19 -8.39 -0.53 6.20
CA GLN A 19 -9.55 -0.26 7.05
C GLN A 19 -10.86 -0.43 6.28
N LEU A 20 -10.96 0.11 5.06
CA LEU A 20 -12.16 -0.03 4.24
C LEU A 20 -12.42 -1.48 3.81
N LEU A 21 -11.38 -2.27 3.56
CA LEU A 21 -11.50 -3.71 3.27
C LEU A 21 -12.04 -4.52 4.46
N SER A 22 -11.88 -4.02 5.69
CA SER A 22 -12.50 -4.63 6.88
C SER A 22 -14.00 -4.31 7.01
N GLU A 23 -14.48 -3.30 6.29
CA GLU A 23 -15.86 -2.79 6.37
C GLU A 23 -16.71 -3.21 5.17
N GLU A 24 -16.14 -3.29 3.97
CA GLU A 24 -16.86 -3.58 2.73
C GLU A 24 -16.02 -4.31 1.69
N LYS A 25 -16.71 -4.91 0.71
CA LYS A 25 -16.04 -5.55 -0.43
C LYS A 25 -15.27 -4.53 -1.26
N PHE A 26 -14.12 -4.94 -1.79
CA PHE A 26 -13.23 -4.09 -2.58
C PHE A 26 -13.93 -3.41 -3.76
N GLU A 27 -14.86 -4.10 -4.42
CA GLU A 27 -15.64 -3.60 -5.56
C GLU A 27 -16.44 -2.35 -5.19
N ASN A 28 -16.91 -2.25 -3.95
CA ASN A 28 -17.73 -1.14 -3.44
C ASN A 28 -16.90 0.07 -2.98
N ILE A 29 -15.60 -0.11 -2.76
CA ILE A 29 -14.69 0.97 -2.35
C ILE A 29 -14.48 1.92 -3.54
N SER A 30 -14.95 3.16 -3.42
CA SER A 30 -14.67 4.20 -4.42
C SER A 30 -13.41 5.00 -4.08
N ILE A 31 -12.77 5.59 -5.09
CA ILE A 31 -11.63 6.51 -4.88
C ILE A 31 -12.02 7.66 -3.96
N SER A 32 -13.24 8.18 -4.07
CA SER A 32 -13.77 9.23 -3.20
C SER A 32 -13.79 8.81 -1.73
N LYS A 33 -14.31 7.62 -1.44
CA LYS A 33 -14.39 7.08 -0.08
C LYS A 33 -13.00 6.84 0.49
N LEU A 34 -12.12 6.24 -0.32
CA LEU A 34 -10.73 6.01 0.03
C LEU A 34 -9.99 7.31 0.35
N CYS A 35 -10.09 8.32 -0.50
CA CYS A 35 -9.46 9.63 -0.29
C CYS A 35 -9.99 10.30 0.98
N LYS A 36 -11.30 10.23 1.22
CA LYS A 36 -11.92 10.77 2.44
C LYS A 36 -11.37 10.08 3.70
N ARG A 37 -11.24 8.75 3.68
CA ARG A 37 -10.69 7.97 4.80
C ARG A 37 -9.22 8.29 5.05
N ALA A 38 -8.43 8.44 3.98
CA ALA A 38 -7.02 8.80 4.05
C ALA A 38 -6.74 10.28 4.37
N GLY A 39 -7.77 11.14 4.42
CA GLY A 39 -7.59 12.57 4.66
C GLY A 39 -6.88 13.31 3.52
N ILE A 40 -7.02 12.84 2.28
CA ILE A 40 -6.37 13.44 1.10
C ILE A 40 -7.39 13.86 0.04
N ASN A 41 -6.96 14.72 -0.89
CA ASN A 41 -7.73 15.01 -2.09
C ASN A 41 -7.49 13.95 -3.19
N ARG A 42 -8.42 13.83 -4.14
CA ARG A 42 -8.33 12.87 -5.25
C ARG A 42 -7.11 13.10 -6.14
N GLY A 43 -6.73 14.35 -6.38
CA GLY A 43 -5.52 14.67 -7.15
C GLY A 43 -4.27 14.04 -6.54
N THR A 44 -4.17 14.03 -5.21
CA THR A 44 -3.07 13.41 -4.47
C THR A 44 -3.07 11.89 -4.63
N PHE A 45 -4.24 11.25 -4.66
CA PHE A 45 -4.34 9.82 -5.00
C PHE A 45 -3.79 9.55 -6.40
N TYR A 46 -4.22 10.33 -7.39
CA TYR A 46 -3.81 10.16 -8.79
C TYR A 46 -2.33 10.49 -9.07
N LEU A 47 -1.63 11.18 -8.16
CA LEU A 47 -0.17 11.31 -8.19
C LEU A 47 0.57 10.01 -7.84
N HIS A 48 -0.14 9.03 -7.26
CA HIS A 48 0.44 7.78 -6.77
C HIS A 48 -0.09 6.55 -7.49
N TYR A 49 -1.38 6.54 -7.84
CA TYR A 49 -2.06 5.40 -8.42
C TYR A 49 -3.07 5.84 -9.49
N GLU A 50 -3.15 5.10 -10.58
CA GLU A 50 -4.11 5.37 -11.66
C GLU A 50 -5.55 5.04 -11.22
N ASP A 51 -5.71 3.96 -10.47
CA ASP A 51 -6.97 3.53 -9.90
C ASP A 51 -6.74 2.63 -8.66
N LYS A 52 -7.84 2.13 -8.06
CA LYS A 52 -7.79 1.23 -6.91
C LYS A 52 -7.20 -0.15 -7.24
N PHE A 53 -7.28 -0.61 -8.49
CA PHE A 53 -6.75 -1.89 -8.93
C PHE A 53 -5.23 -1.86 -9.06
N GLN A 54 -4.69 -0.79 -9.63
CA GLN A 54 -3.27 -0.53 -9.73
C GLN A 54 -2.65 -0.37 -8.33
N MET A 55 -3.37 0.28 -7.42
CA MET A 55 -3.00 0.37 -6.00
C MET A 55 -2.94 -1.01 -5.31
N ILE A 56 -4.00 -1.82 -5.34
CA ILE A 56 -4.01 -3.12 -4.66
C ILE A 56 -2.95 -4.07 -5.25
N ASN A 57 -2.70 -4.00 -6.55
CA ASN A 57 -1.63 -4.76 -7.18
C ASN A 57 -0.24 -4.32 -6.70
N SER A 58 -0.04 -3.03 -6.43
CA SER A 58 1.20 -2.56 -5.78
C SER A 58 1.36 -3.16 -4.39
N ILE A 59 0.29 -3.17 -3.58
CA ILE A 59 0.33 -3.74 -2.22
C ILE A 59 0.65 -5.24 -2.27
N LYS A 60 0.02 -6.00 -3.18
CA LYS A 60 0.30 -7.42 -3.37
C LYS A 60 1.77 -7.68 -3.71
N ARG A 61 2.35 -6.89 -4.63
CA ARG A 61 3.77 -7.00 -4.98
C ARG A 61 4.68 -6.71 -3.80
N ASP A 62 4.36 -5.68 -3.01
CA ASP A 62 5.14 -5.33 -1.81
C ASP A 62 5.13 -6.49 -0.80
N ILE A 63 3.97 -7.11 -0.56
CA ILE A 63 3.83 -8.27 0.34
C ILE A 63 4.66 -9.46 -0.17
N VAL A 64 4.54 -9.82 -1.45
CA VAL A 64 5.30 -10.93 -2.04
C VAL A 64 6.81 -10.66 -1.95
N SER A 65 7.24 -9.43 -2.20
CA SER A 65 8.65 -9.03 -2.07
C SER A 65 9.16 -9.18 -0.64
N GLN A 66 8.36 -8.76 0.36
CA GLN A 66 8.71 -8.90 1.78
C GLN A 66 8.80 -10.37 2.20
N LEU A 67 7.85 -11.20 1.77
CA LEU A 67 7.88 -12.65 2.03
C LEU A 67 9.14 -13.28 1.44
N ASN A 68 9.45 -12.99 0.18
CA ASN A 68 10.67 -13.48 -0.49
C ASN A 68 11.93 -13.05 0.27
N SER A 69 12.00 -11.79 0.70
CA SER A 69 13.12 -11.29 1.51
C SER A 69 13.28 -12.06 2.82
N PHE A 70 12.17 -12.35 3.51
CA PHE A 70 12.17 -13.13 4.75
C PHE A 70 12.69 -14.55 4.52
N PHE A 71 12.21 -15.24 3.47
CA PHE A 71 12.68 -16.58 3.11
C PHE A 71 14.16 -16.61 2.74
N LEU A 72 14.65 -15.62 1.99
CA LEU A 72 16.07 -15.52 1.61
C LEU A 72 16.97 -15.28 2.83
N LYS A 73 16.59 -14.37 3.73
CA LYS A 73 17.31 -14.15 4.99
C LYS A 73 17.36 -15.41 5.85
N ARG A 74 16.31 -16.24 5.85
CA ARG A 74 16.32 -17.51 6.56
C ARG A 74 17.27 -18.53 5.92
N LYS A 75 17.38 -18.57 4.58
CA LYS A 75 18.29 -19.48 3.87
C LYS A 75 19.77 -19.21 4.19
N GLU A 76 20.17 -17.95 4.38
CA GLU A 76 21.55 -17.58 4.73
C GLU A 76 21.93 -17.86 6.19
N ASN A 77 20.95 -18.06 7.08
CA ASN A 77 21.15 -18.36 8.50
C ASN A 77 21.02 -19.85 8.85
N LEU A 78 20.96 -20.76 7.86
CA LEU A 78 21.08 -22.18 8.15
C LEU A 78 22.56 -22.54 8.38
N PRO A 79 22.88 -23.29 9.45
CA PRO A 79 24.22 -23.82 9.62
C PRO A 79 24.56 -24.71 8.42
N LYS A 80 25.70 -24.45 7.78
CA LYS A 80 26.25 -25.35 6.76
C LYS A 80 26.64 -26.64 7.48
N SER A 81 25.96 -27.74 7.15
CA SER A 81 26.37 -29.09 7.52
C SER A 81 27.72 -29.44 6.90
#